data_AF-A0A3P1CU94-F1
#
_entry.id   AF-A0A3P1CU94-F1
#
_cell.length_a   1.000
_cell.length_b   1.000
_cell.length_c   1.000
_cell.angle_alpha   90.00
_cell.angle_beta   90.00
_cell.angle_gamma   90.00
#
_symmetry.space_group_name_H-M   'P 1'
#
loop_
_entity.id
_entity.type
_entity.pdbx_description
1 polymer ?
#
loop_
_entity_poly.entity_id
_entity_poly.type
_entity_poly.pdbx_seq_one_letter_code
_entity_poly.pdbx_strand_id
1 'polypeptide(L)'
;MKRKLLFSLACSILVALPSIGFGQTAPPLGTTAGFALFTANGALTNNGASTITGDVGTKTGATSGFGDANLTGNAYAENSSTSNQAALDVQTAYNSLNSQTCGTIINAELGGQTLAPGVSCQNTSDPTTLNGTLTLSGTGIFIIKLSSALTTATNSNIVLTNGATIENVFFQVQGAVTTGTGSTFRGTILATGAITLNTTSLEGRALSTGGAITINASTVVIPTAAPLPVTLVSFTAKAQANHTVELALTTSLETNNKGFLIERSKDLQRFDKVGEVGEVATNSNTLKTYRLTDQSPYSGTSYYRLTQMDINGKSTVYRPISVVLRDDAYGVYPNPVGRGERFVLRLDEPETAILGFYSADGRLLTLQKTGVQAGNLLLKSTGNLASGVYVLKVSERGQVRQHRLIVE
;
A
#
# COMPACT_ATOMS: atom_id res chain seq x y z
N MET A 1 -56.82 -36.41 24.19
CA MET A 1 -56.16 -35.17 24.67
C MET A 1 -54.65 -35.28 24.47
N LYS A 2 -54.07 -34.28 23.79
CA LYS A 2 -52.63 -33.88 23.76
C LYS A 2 -51.62 -34.80 23.04
N ARG A 3 -51.52 -34.65 21.71
CA ARG A 3 -50.28 -34.87 20.93
C ARG A 3 -49.39 -33.63 21.08
N LYS A 4 -48.15 -33.79 21.53
CA LYS A 4 -47.14 -32.72 21.59
C LYS A 4 -46.51 -32.56 20.19
N LEU A 5 -46.77 -31.43 19.53
CA LEU A 5 -46.02 -30.98 18.35
C LEU A 5 -44.75 -30.26 18.85
N LEU A 6 -43.59 -30.80 18.51
CA LEU A 6 -42.30 -30.11 18.64
C LEU A 6 -42.05 -29.33 17.33
N PHE A 7 -42.17 -28.00 17.38
CA PHE A 7 -41.72 -27.10 16.33
C PHE A 7 -40.19 -26.98 16.43
N SER A 8 -39.45 -27.51 15.46
CA SER A 8 -38.02 -27.20 15.29
C SER A 8 -37.91 -25.82 14.63
N LEU A 9 -37.55 -24.81 15.41
CA LEU A 9 -37.21 -23.49 14.90
C LEU A 9 -35.76 -23.54 14.39
N ALA A 10 -35.58 -23.86 13.11
CA ALA A 10 -34.28 -23.73 12.45
C ALA A 10 -34.05 -22.26 12.11
N CYS A 11 -33.25 -21.58 12.95
CA CYS A 11 -32.81 -20.21 12.74
C CYS A 11 -31.83 -20.17 11.56
N SER A 12 -32.29 -19.76 10.38
CA SER A 12 -31.43 -19.48 9.23
C SER A 12 -30.66 -18.18 9.48
N ILE A 13 -29.43 -18.29 9.97
CA ILE A 13 -28.50 -17.17 10.03
C ILE A 13 -28.12 -16.82 8.58
N LEU A 14 -28.70 -15.74 8.06
CA LEU A 14 -28.28 -15.11 6.81
C LEU A 14 -26.91 -14.50 7.04
N VAL A 15 -25.85 -15.23 6.71
CA VAL A 15 -24.49 -14.68 6.67
C VAL A 15 -24.47 -13.65 5.54
N ALA A 16 -24.50 -12.37 5.89
CA ALA A 16 -24.13 -11.30 4.98
C ALA A 16 -22.64 -11.46 4.66
N LEU A 17 -22.35 -12.23 3.60
CA LEU A 17 -21.04 -12.20 2.97
C LEU A 17 -20.83 -10.77 2.47
N PRO A 18 -19.73 -10.09 2.83
CA PRO A 18 -19.36 -8.89 2.11
C PRO A 18 -19.23 -9.29 0.64
N SER A 19 -19.95 -8.60 -0.22
CA SER A 19 -19.77 -8.69 -1.66
C SER A 19 -18.31 -8.31 -1.95
N ILE A 20 -17.48 -9.32 -2.18
CA ILE A 20 -16.15 -9.13 -2.74
C ILE A 20 -16.40 -8.59 -4.16
N GLY A 21 -16.30 -7.28 -4.32
CA GLY A 21 -16.38 -6.64 -5.62
C GLY A 21 -15.30 -7.21 -6.53
N PHE A 22 -15.69 -7.60 -7.74
CA PHE A 22 -14.76 -7.93 -8.82
C PHE A 22 -13.77 -6.78 -8.98
N GLY A 23 -12.47 -7.10 -8.96
CA GLY A 23 -11.39 -6.12 -8.85
C GLY A 23 -11.42 -5.10 -9.98
N GLN A 24 -11.66 -3.83 -9.63
CA GLN A 24 -11.43 -2.70 -10.51
C GLN A 24 -9.96 -2.71 -10.98
N THR A 25 -9.76 -2.61 -12.28
CA THR A 25 -8.43 -2.58 -12.89
C THR A 25 -8.12 -1.17 -13.38
N ALA A 26 -6.86 -0.74 -13.28
CA ALA A 26 -6.43 0.48 -13.94
C ALA A 26 -6.53 0.28 -15.47
N PRO A 27 -6.93 1.29 -16.25
CA PRO A 27 -6.99 1.15 -17.69
C PRO A 27 -5.58 0.97 -18.28
N PRO A 28 -5.42 0.13 -19.32
CA PRO A 28 -4.14 -0.02 -19.99
C PRO A 28 -3.86 1.25 -20.82
N LEU A 29 -3.02 2.15 -20.28
CA LEU A 29 -2.69 3.41 -20.97
C LEU A 29 -1.73 3.21 -22.17
N GLY A 30 -1.01 2.08 -22.23
CA GLY A 30 -0.08 1.80 -23.33
C GLY A 30 0.91 2.94 -23.58
N THR A 31 1.10 3.32 -24.84
CA THR A 31 1.94 4.45 -25.24
C THR A 31 1.44 5.79 -24.69
N THR A 32 0.14 5.95 -24.39
CA THR A 32 -0.40 7.19 -23.78
C THR A 32 0.00 7.38 -22.32
N ALA A 33 0.64 6.39 -21.69
CA ALA A 33 1.18 6.54 -20.34
C ALA A 33 2.19 7.69 -20.22
N GLY A 34 2.96 7.96 -21.30
CA GLY A 34 3.93 9.05 -21.36
C GLY A 34 3.34 10.41 -21.74
N PHE A 35 2.10 10.46 -22.24
CA PHE A 35 1.49 11.70 -22.74
C PHE A 35 0.78 12.48 -21.65
N ALA A 36 1.17 13.74 -21.49
CA ALA A 36 0.46 14.72 -20.69
C ALA A 36 -0.80 15.18 -21.43
N LEU A 37 -0.67 15.39 -22.74
CA LEU A 37 -1.73 15.85 -23.63
C LEU A 37 -1.75 14.99 -24.90
N PHE A 38 -2.85 14.31 -25.17
CA PHE A 38 -2.99 13.59 -26.43
C PHE A 38 -4.42 13.60 -26.95
N THR A 39 -4.59 13.85 -28.24
CA THR A 39 -5.89 13.68 -28.91
C THR A 39 -5.79 12.78 -30.14
N ALA A 40 -6.71 11.82 -30.24
CA ALA A 40 -6.80 10.93 -31.39
C ALA A 40 -7.41 11.61 -32.63
N ASN A 41 -8.23 12.66 -32.43
CA ASN A 41 -8.90 13.37 -33.51
C ASN A 41 -9.25 14.80 -33.07
N GLY A 42 -8.33 15.73 -33.30
CA GLY A 42 -8.48 17.13 -32.96
C GLY A 42 -7.17 17.90 -32.99
N ALA A 43 -7.28 19.22 -33.13
CA ALA A 43 -6.13 20.10 -32.95
C ALA A 43 -5.65 20.08 -31.49
N LEU A 44 -4.34 20.27 -31.31
CA LEU A 44 -3.72 20.46 -30.02
C LEU A 44 -3.15 21.89 -29.95
N THR A 45 -3.76 22.73 -29.14
CA THR A 45 -3.47 24.18 -29.10
C THR A 45 -3.05 24.61 -27.70
N ASN A 46 -1.92 25.32 -27.62
CA ASN A 46 -1.51 26.03 -26.42
C ASN A 46 -1.62 27.55 -26.63
N ASN A 47 -2.30 28.25 -25.72
CA ASN A 47 -2.37 29.70 -25.70
C ASN A 47 -1.66 30.24 -24.45
N GLY A 48 -0.62 31.05 -24.67
CA GLY A 48 0.18 31.64 -23.59
C GLY A 48 1.19 30.67 -22.96
N ALA A 49 1.81 31.12 -21.88
CA ALA A 49 2.88 30.38 -21.20
C ALA A 49 2.32 29.24 -20.34
N SER A 50 2.40 28.01 -20.84
CA SER A 50 2.05 26.80 -20.11
C SER A 50 3.30 26.05 -19.65
N THR A 51 3.20 25.27 -18.56
CA THR A 51 4.26 24.33 -18.13
C THR A 51 3.75 22.91 -18.28
N ILE A 52 4.47 22.07 -19.00
CA ILE A 52 4.03 20.72 -19.33
C ILE A 52 5.15 19.73 -19.01
N THR A 53 4.86 18.71 -18.22
CA THR A 53 5.77 17.59 -17.94
C THR A 53 5.12 16.29 -18.42
N GLY A 54 5.67 15.74 -19.49
CA GLY A 54 5.11 14.62 -20.25
C GLY A 54 5.04 14.93 -21.74
N ASP A 55 4.83 13.90 -22.54
CA ASP A 55 4.75 14.02 -24.00
C ASP A 55 3.45 14.70 -24.45
N VAL A 56 3.49 15.30 -25.63
CA VAL A 56 2.33 15.94 -26.26
C VAL A 56 2.19 15.46 -27.69
N GLY A 57 0.95 15.34 -28.18
CA GLY A 57 0.75 15.00 -29.58
C GLY A 57 -0.70 14.87 -30.00
N THR A 58 -0.89 14.69 -31.29
CA THR A 58 -2.18 14.41 -31.91
C THR A 58 -1.99 13.41 -33.04
N LYS A 59 -2.98 12.55 -33.26
CA LYS A 59 -3.01 11.70 -34.46
C LYS A 59 -3.52 12.46 -35.68
N THR A 60 -4.58 13.25 -35.54
CA THR A 60 -5.22 14.01 -36.61
C THR A 60 -5.49 15.42 -36.13
N GLY A 61 -5.00 16.43 -36.85
CA GLY A 61 -5.17 17.85 -36.53
C GLY A 61 -3.85 18.57 -36.25
N ALA A 62 -3.87 19.90 -36.36
CA ALA A 62 -2.67 20.72 -36.19
C ALA A 62 -2.25 20.81 -34.71
N THR A 63 -0.94 20.84 -34.47
CA THR A 63 -0.36 21.25 -33.17
C THR A 63 0.11 22.69 -33.26
N SER A 64 -0.28 23.57 -32.34
CA SER A 64 0.04 25.00 -32.41
C SER A 64 0.26 25.64 -31.03
N GLY A 65 1.07 26.71 -31.00
CA GLY A 65 1.27 27.55 -29.81
C GLY A 65 2.19 26.99 -28.72
N PHE A 66 2.87 25.87 -28.95
CA PHE A 66 3.82 25.28 -27.99
C PHE A 66 5.20 25.96 -27.94
N GLY A 67 5.45 26.96 -28.80
CA GLY A 67 6.70 27.72 -28.79
C GLY A 67 6.90 28.55 -27.51
N ASP A 68 5.81 28.98 -26.87
CA ASP A 68 5.82 29.73 -25.61
C ASP A 68 5.64 28.83 -24.37
N ALA A 69 5.51 27.52 -24.56
CA ALA A 69 5.34 26.56 -23.47
C ALA A 69 6.70 26.06 -22.95
N ASN A 70 6.81 25.88 -21.63
CA ASN A 70 7.88 25.10 -21.03
C ASN A 70 7.52 23.61 -21.08
N LEU A 71 7.84 22.95 -22.19
CA LEU A 71 7.61 21.52 -22.40
C LEU A 71 8.82 20.68 -21.97
N THR A 72 8.63 19.86 -20.95
CA THR A 72 9.54 18.79 -20.52
C THR A 72 8.97 17.45 -20.97
N GLY A 73 9.30 17.04 -22.19
CA GLY A 73 8.78 15.85 -22.85
C GLY A 73 8.97 15.94 -24.36
N ASN A 74 8.47 14.96 -25.10
CA ASN A 74 8.52 14.96 -26.56
C ASN A 74 7.22 15.53 -27.16
N ALA A 75 7.35 16.29 -28.25
CA ALA A 75 6.22 16.63 -29.10
C ALA A 75 6.20 15.69 -30.31
N TYR A 76 5.16 14.86 -30.41
CA TYR A 76 5.00 13.91 -31.51
C TYR A 76 4.18 14.51 -32.65
N ALA A 77 4.72 14.42 -33.86
CA ALA A 77 4.08 14.90 -35.07
C ALA A 77 2.78 14.13 -35.39
N GLU A 78 1.86 14.82 -36.07
CA GLU A 78 0.64 14.23 -36.62
C GLU A 78 0.96 13.00 -37.49
N ASN A 79 0.12 11.97 -37.43
CA ASN A 79 0.27 10.70 -38.17
C ASN A 79 1.61 9.96 -38.00
N SER A 80 2.45 10.33 -37.02
CA SER A 80 3.65 9.56 -36.67
C SER A 80 3.26 8.15 -36.18
N SER A 81 4.20 7.20 -36.23
CA SER A 81 3.96 5.83 -35.70
C SER A 81 3.51 5.86 -34.24
N THR A 82 4.15 6.70 -33.41
CA THR A 82 3.77 6.89 -32.00
C THR A 82 2.38 7.49 -31.87
N SER A 83 2.05 8.55 -32.61
CA SER A 83 0.72 9.18 -32.56
C SER A 83 -0.39 8.21 -33.02
N ASN A 84 -0.10 7.38 -34.03
CA ASN A 84 -1.04 6.35 -34.49
C ASN A 84 -1.30 5.29 -33.43
N GLN A 85 -0.26 4.82 -32.73
CA GLN A 85 -0.41 3.86 -31.64
C GLN A 85 -1.10 4.49 -30.42
N ALA A 86 -0.74 5.72 -30.05
CA ALA A 86 -1.36 6.46 -28.96
C ALA A 86 -2.87 6.65 -29.16
N ALA A 87 -3.33 6.82 -30.40
CA ALA A 87 -4.76 6.86 -30.71
C ALA A 87 -5.49 5.53 -30.47
N LEU A 88 -4.85 4.40 -30.73
CA LEU A 88 -5.41 3.08 -30.42
C LEU A 88 -5.44 2.85 -28.91
N ASP A 89 -4.38 3.27 -28.22
CA ASP A 89 -4.21 3.06 -26.79
C ASP A 89 -5.17 3.94 -25.98
N VAL A 90 -5.38 5.22 -26.34
CA VAL A 90 -6.39 6.07 -25.67
C VAL A 90 -7.81 5.52 -25.84
N GLN A 91 -8.13 4.98 -27.03
CA GLN A 91 -9.42 4.37 -27.28
C GLN A 91 -9.59 3.08 -26.46
N THR A 92 -8.53 2.28 -26.34
CA THR A 92 -8.51 1.06 -25.54
C THR A 92 -8.68 1.38 -24.05
N ALA A 93 -7.96 2.37 -23.53
CA ALA A 93 -8.07 2.85 -22.16
C ALA A 93 -9.49 3.36 -21.85
N TYR A 94 -10.07 4.18 -22.73
CA TYR A 94 -11.44 4.67 -22.57
C TYR A 94 -12.44 3.52 -22.53
N ASN A 95 -12.34 2.56 -23.47
CA ASN A 95 -13.23 1.41 -23.54
C ASN A 95 -13.11 0.50 -22.31
N SER A 96 -11.88 0.33 -21.79
CA SER A 96 -11.63 -0.42 -20.55
C SER A 96 -12.38 0.20 -19.37
N LEU A 97 -12.29 1.52 -19.17
CA LEU A 97 -13.05 2.22 -18.12
C LEU A 97 -14.56 2.13 -18.34
N ASN A 98 -15.02 2.32 -19.58
CA ASN A 98 -16.44 2.26 -19.92
C ASN A 98 -17.04 0.88 -19.62
N SER A 99 -16.27 -0.19 -19.84
CA SER A 99 -16.69 -1.58 -19.59
C SER A 99 -16.82 -1.95 -18.11
N GLN A 100 -16.26 -1.14 -17.20
CA GLN A 100 -16.33 -1.46 -15.77
C GLN A 100 -17.73 -1.32 -15.22
N THR A 101 -18.16 -2.32 -14.45
CA THR A 101 -19.46 -2.34 -13.80
C THR A 101 -19.56 -1.20 -12.79
N CYS A 102 -20.71 -0.52 -12.79
CA CYS A 102 -20.93 0.55 -11.85
C CYS A 102 -21.05 0.03 -10.42
N GLY A 103 -20.39 0.69 -9.47
CA GLY A 103 -20.50 0.39 -8.04
C GLY A 103 -21.33 1.44 -7.30
N THR A 104 -20.83 2.66 -7.25
CA THR A 104 -21.46 3.79 -6.54
C THR A 104 -22.15 4.71 -7.55
N ILE A 105 -23.39 5.10 -7.27
CA ILE A 105 -24.08 6.14 -8.04
C ILE A 105 -23.76 7.51 -7.40
N ILE A 106 -23.36 8.47 -8.23
CA ILE A 106 -23.00 9.83 -7.79
C ILE A 106 -23.92 10.89 -8.40
N ASN A 107 -24.01 12.04 -7.73
CA ASN A 107 -24.77 13.19 -8.24
C ASN A 107 -24.01 13.88 -9.39
N ALA A 108 -24.75 14.59 -10.24
CA ALA A 108 -24.19 15.40 -11.33
C ALA A 108 -23.28 16.53 -10.83
N GLU A 109 -23.58 17.13 -9.68
CA GLU A 109 -22.68 18.08 -9.01
C GLU A 109 -21.69 17.32 -8.13
N LEU A 110 -20.43 17.28 -8.54
CA LEU A 110 -19.32 16.61 -7.85
C LEU A 110 -18.82 17.39 -6.63
N GLY A 111 -19.09 18.69 -6.58
CA GLY A 111 -18.74 19.57 -5.48
C GLY A 111 -19.35 19.12 -4.15
N GLY A 112 -18.53 19.07 -3.10
CA GLY A 112 -18.93 18.64 -1.77
C GLY A 112 -19.02 17.12 -1.58
N GLN A 113 -18.86 16.31 -2.64
CA GLN A 113 -18.86 14.86 -2.51
C GLN A 113 -17.52 14.32 -1.98
N THR A 114 -17.60 13.21 -1.24
CA THR A 114 -16.44 12.38 -0.88
C THR A 114 -16.64 10.99 -1.46
N LEU A 115 -15.75 10.60 -2.36
CA LEU A 115 -15.80 9.28 -3.01
C LEU A 115 -14.75 8.36 -2.39
N ALA A 116 -15.13 7.11 -2.18
CA ALA A 116 -14.23 6.02 -1.80
C ALA A 116 -13.67 5.33 -3.06
N PRO A 117 -12.59 4.55 -2.95
CA PRO A 117 -12.07 3.76 -4.07
C PRO A 117 -13.14 2.83 -4.65
N GLY A 118 -13.17 2.73 -5.97
CA GLY A 118 -14.13 1.95 -6.74
C GLY A 118 -14.60 2.66 -8.00
N VAL A 119 -15.65 2.11 -8.62
CA VAL A 119 -16.29 2.67 -9.81
C VAL A 119 -17.50 3.50 -9.39
N SER A 120 -17.40 4.81 -9.52
CA SER A 120 -18.47 5.78 -9.30
C SER A 120 -19.05 6.21 -10.65
N CYS A 121 -20.37 6.19 -10.81
CA CYS A 121 -21.01 6.57 -12.07
C CYS A 121 -22.13 7.57 -11.87
N GLN A 122 -22.17 8.56 -12.75
CA GLN A 122 -23.38 9.30 -12.99
C GLN A 122 -24.34 8.44 -13.83
N ASN A 123 -25.62 8.44 -13.48
CA ASN A 123 -26.66 7.72 -14.23
C ASN A 123 -27.70 8.65 -14.89
N THR A 124 -27.48 9.97 -14.81
CA THR A 124 -28.29 10.98 -15.48
C THR A 124 -27.52 11.58 -16.66
N SER A 125 -28.27 12.15 -17.61
CA SER A 125 -27.71 12.96 -18.70
C SER A 125 -27.49 14.42 -18.30
N ASP A 126 -27.68 14.77 -17.03
CA ASP A 126 -27.49 16.14 -16.56
C ASP A 126 -26.03 16.56 -16.74
N PRO A 127 -25.76 17.84 -17.08
CA PRO A 127 -24.39 18.34 -17.16
C PRO A 127 -23.65 18.08 -15.83
N THR A 128 -22.50 17.41 -15.89
CA THR A 128 -21.67 17.22 -14.70
C THR A 128 -20.98 18.53 -14.37
N THR A 129 -21.10 18.97 -13.12
CA THR A 129 -20.42 20.15 -12.61
C THR A 129 -19.49 19.80 -11.46
N LEU A 130 -18.44 20.60 -11.27
CA LEU A 130 -17.61 20.58 -10.07
C LEU A 130 -17.48 22.00 -9.53
N ASN A 131 -18.32 22.34 -8.55
CA ASN A 131 -18.28 23.60 -7.83
C ASN A 131 -17.71 23.42 -6.42
N GLY A 132 -16.59 24.07 -6.11
CA GLY A 132 -15.86 23.83 -4.86
C GLY A 132 -14.99 22.58 -4.94
N THR A 133 -15.10 21.68 -3.96
CA THR A 133 -14.14 20.58 -3.75
C THR A 133 -14.77 19.21 -3.92
N LEU A 134 -14.14 18.34 -4.73
CA LEU A 134 -14.37 16.90 -4.73
C LEU A 134 -13.27 16.21 -3.90
N THR A 135 -13.65 15.35 -2.96
CA THR A 135 -12.68 14.60 -2.14
C THR A 135 -12.63 13.14 -2.56
N LEU A 136 -11.43 12.62 -2.85
CA LEU A 136 -11.18 11.20 -3.08
C LEU A 136 -10.42 10.65 -1.87
N SER A 137 -11.04 9.74 -1.14
CA SER A 137 -10.57 9.32 0.18
C SER A 137 -10.43 7.81 0.28
N GLY A 138 -9.20 7.33 0.49
CA GLY A 138 -8.91 5.91 0.72
C GLY A 138 -7.91 5.32 -0.26
N THR A 139 -7.29 4.21 0.11
CA THR A 139 -6.31 3.50 -0.72
C THR A 139 -7.02 2.66 -1.78
N GLY A 140 -6.74 2.90 -3.06
CA GLY A 140 -7.23 2.09 -4.16
C GLY A 140 -7.47 2.91 -5.44
N ILE A 141 -8.09 2.27 -6.42
CA ILE A 141 -8.41 2.86 -7.73
C ILE A 141 -9.75 3.58 -7.68
N PHE A 142 -9.79 4.81 -8.18
CA PHE A 142 -10.99 5.62 -8.36
C PHE A 142 -11.29 5.73 -9.86
N ILE A 143 -12.44 5.20 -10.28
CA ILE A 143 -12.94 5.33 -11.65
C ILE A 143 -14.24 6.12 -11.58
N ILE A 144 -14.23 7.32 -12.16
CA ILE A 144 -15.37 8.24 -12.14
C ILE A 144 -15.90 8.31 -13.57
N LYS A 145 -17.06 7.68 -13.79
CA LYS A 145 -17.74 7.57 -15.09
C LYS A 145 -18.83 8.64 -15.19
N LEU A 146 -18.66 9.55 -16.14
CA LEU A 146 -19.56 10.66 -16.37
C LEU A 146 -20.27 10.46 -17.72
N SER A 147 -21.59 10.47 -17.69
CA SER A 147 -22.46 10.27 -18.88
C SER A 147 -22.72 11.57 -19.66
N SER A 148 -22.08 12.68 -19.27
CA SER A 148 -22.20 13.98 -19.92
C SER A 148 -20.88 14.74 -19.90
N ALA A 149 -20.89 15.97 -20.43
CA ALA A 149 -19.74 16.87 -20.37
C ALA A 149 -19.46 17.31 -18.92
N LEU A 150 -18.18 17.46 -18.58
CA LEU A 150 -17.73 17.93 -17.27
C LEU A 150 -17.31 19.41 -17.35
N THR A 151 -17.91 20.25 -16.51
CA THR A 151 -17.47 21.64 -16.32
C THR A 151 -17.07 21.90 -14.88
N THR A 152 -15.88 22.43 -14.63
CA THR A 152 -15.45 22.83 -13.29
C THR A 152 -15.55 24.34 -13.10
N ALA A 153 -15.91 24.78 -11.89
CA ALA A 153 -15.98 26.20 -11.56
C ALA A 153 -14.58 26.82 -11.39
N THR A 154 -14.51 28.15 -11.37
CA THR A 154 -13.29 28.88 -10.98
C THR A 154 -12.84 28.45 -9.59
N ASN A 155 -11.53 28.19 -9.44
CA ASN A 155 -10.90 27.71 -8.20
C ASN A 155 -11.47 26.39 -7.65
N SER A 156 -12.13 25.57 -8.49
CA SER A 156 -12.55 24.22 -8.10
C SER A 156 -11.34 23.34 -7.78
N ASN A 157 -11.49 22.39 -6.86
CA ASN A 157 -10.39 21.56 -6.38
C ASN A 157 -10.75 20.08 -6.30
N ILE A 158 -9.79 19.20 -6.61
CA ILE A 158 -9.87 17.77 -6.32
C ILE A 158 -8.80 17.46 -5.27
N VAL A 159 -9.20 16.91 -4.13
CA VAL A 159 -8.31 16.61 -3.00
C VAL A 159 -8.22 15.10 -2.80
N LEU A 160 -7.00 14.60 -2.65
CA LEU A 160 -6.71 13.21 -2.30
C LEU A 160 -6.44 13.11 -0.79
N THR A 161 -7.14 12.24 -0.09
CA THR A 161 -6.97 12.03 1.36
C THR A 161 -6.89 10.54 1.72
N ASN A 162 -6.48 10.26 2.96
CA ASN A 162 -6.53 8.91 3.54
C ASN A 162 -5.84 7.83 2.68
N GLY A 163 -4.71 8.17 2.05
CA GLY A 163 -3.91 7.23 1.24
C GLY A 163 -4.33 7.10 -0.22
N ALA A 164 -5.23 7.95 -0.72
CA ALA A 164 -5.50 8.06 -2.15
C ALA A 164 -4.25 8.53 -2.91
N THR A 165 -3.91 7.86 -4.00
CA THR A 165 -2.74 8.19 -4.83
C THR A 165 -3.19 8.62 -6.23
N ILE A 166 -2.49 9.59 -6.80
CA ILE A 166 -2.86 10.23 -8.05
C ILE A 166 -2.83 9.30 -9.26
N GLU A 167 -1.92 8.31 -9.26
CA GLU A 167 -1.78 7.29 -10.31
C GLU A 167 -3.03 6.42 -10.48
N ASN A 168 -3.88 6.39 -9.46
CA ASN A 168 -5.05 5.53 -9.36
C ASN A 168 -6.37 6.28 -9.60
N VAL A 169 -6.33 7.53 -10.09
CA VAL A 169 -7.52 8.34 -10.33
C VAL A 169 -7.80 8.50 -11.82
N PHE A 170 -8.96 8.04 -12.27
CA PHE A 170 -9.37 8.05 -13.67
C PHE A 170 -10.77 8.64 -13.84
N PHE A 171 -10.90 9.59 -14.76
CA PHE A 171 -12.18 10.16 -15.18
C PHE A 171 -12.48 9.69 -16.61
N GLN A 172 -13.53 8.89 -16.77
CA GLN A 172 -14.10 8.57 -18.08
C GLN A 172 -15.25 9.55 -18.33
N VAL A 173 -15.13 10.38 -19.36
CA VAL A 173 -16.10 11.46 -19.64
C VAL A 173 -16.72 11.26 -21.02
N GLN A 174 -18.03 11.04 -21.05
CA GLN A 174 -18.80 10.99 -22.29
C GLN A 174 -19.20 12.41 -22.73
N GLY A 175 -18.22 13.18 -23.18
CA GLY A 175 -18.44 14.54 -23.65
C GLY A 175 -17.16 15.37 -23.60
N ALA A 176 -17.35 16.69 -23.67
CA ALA A 176 -16.27 17.64 -23.48
C ALA A 176 -15.91 17.81 -22.00
N VAL A 177 -14.68 18.25 -21.73
CA VAL A 177 -14.22 18.66 -20.40
C VAL A 177 -13.77 20.12 -20.48
N THR A 178 -14.33 20.98 -19.65
CA THR A 178 -13.90 22.38 -19.52
C THR A 178 -13.59 22.68 -18.06
N THR A 179 -12.37 23.10 -17.78
CA THR A 179 -11.98 23.48 -16.42
C THR A 179 -12.06 24.99 -16.22
N GLY A 180 -12.50 25.42 -15.05
CA GLY A 180 -12.56 26.82 -14.65
C GLY A 180 -11.18 27.38 -14.33
N THR A 181 -11.06 28.71 -14.37
CA THR A 181 -9.80 29.41 -14.08
C THR A 181 -9.29 29.13 -12.67
N GLY A 182 -7.98 28.91 -12.50
CA GLY A 182 -7.37 28.62 -11.20
C GLY A 182 -7.77 27.27 -10.58
N SER A 183 -8.41 26.38 -11.34
CA SER A 183 -8.80 25.07 -10.83
C SER A 183 -7.59 24.15 -10.64
N THR A 184 -7.68 23.26 -9.65
CA THR A 184 -6.73 22.15 -9.46
C THR A 184 -7.44 20.84 -9.77
N PHE A 185 -6.99 20.16 -10.82
CA PHE A 185 -7.54 18.89 -11.26
C PHE A 185 -6.54 17.77 -11.00
N ARG A 186 -6.99 16.66 -10.44
CA ARG A 186 -6.14 15.51 -10.06
C ARG A 186 -6.68 14.23 -10.68
N GLY A 187 -5.96 13.69 -11.66
CA GLY A 187 -6.27 12.39 -12.28
C GLY A 187 -6.05 12.35 -13.79
N THR A 188 -6.22 11.17 -14.37
CA THR A 188 -6.19 10.97 -15.83
C THR A 188 -7.59 11.18 -16.41
N ILE A 189 -7.74 12.18 -17.27
CA ILE A 189 -8.97 12.48 -18.00
C ILE A 189 -8.95 11.70 -19.32
N LEU A 190 -9.98 10.89 -19.55
CA LEU A 190 -10.25 10.16 -20.80
C LEU A 190 -11.63 10.59 -21.32
N ALA A 191 -11.64 11.53 -22.27
CA ALA A 191 -12.85 12.16 -22.77
C ALA A 191 -13.16 11.76 -24.22
N THR A 192 -14.43 11.64 -24.58
CA THR A 192 -14.82 11.47 -26.00
C THR A 192 -14.83 12.77 -26.79
N GLY A 193 -14.95 13.91 -26.12
CA GLY A 193 -15.01 15.24 -26.73
C GLY A 193 -13.76 16.08 -26.49
N ALA A 194 -13.90 17.38 -26.75
CA ALA A 194 -12.84 18.36 -26.57
C ALA A 194 -12.46 18.54 -25.09
N ILE A 195 -11.20 18.87 -24.82
CA ILE A 195 -10.72 19.20 -23.47
C ILE A 195 -10.16 20.62 -23.48
N THR A 196 -10.69 21.49 -22.62
CA THR A 196 -10.22 22.87 -22.44
C THR A 196 -9.72 23.09 -21.03
N LEU A 197 -8.43 23.45 -20.91
CA LEU A 197 -7.79 23.81 -19.64
C LEU A 197 -7.60 25.32 -19.56
N ASN A 198 -8.17 25.97 -18.53
CA ASN A 198 -8.10 27.42 -18.36
C ASN A 198 -7.31 27.76 -17.10
N THR A 199 -6.05 28.17 -17.20
CA THR A 199 -5.17 28.45 -16.05
C THR A 199 -5.20 27.34 -14.99
N THR A 200 -5.30 26.09 -15.45
CA THR A 200 -5.57 24.92 -14.62
C THR A 200 -4.25 24.31 -14.16
N SER A 201 -4.20 23.88 -12.91
CA SER A 201 -3.16 22.97 -12.41
C SER A 201 -3.66 21.54 -12.52
N LEU A 202 -3.32 20.84 -13.60
CA LEU A 202 -3.63 19.44 -13.82
C LEU A 202 -2.44 18.56 -13.37
N GLU A 203 -2.63 17.80 -12.30
CA GLU A 203 -1.74 16.70 -11.93
C GLU A 203 -2.33 15.40 -12.50
N GLY A 204 -1.79 14.95 -13.63
CA GLY A 204 -2.33 13.82 -14.37
C GLY A 204 -2.17 13.98 -15.88
N ARG A 205 -3.23 13.61 -16.63
CA ARG A 205 -3.22 13.59 -18.10
C ARG A 205 -4.54 14.11 -18.67
N ALA A 206 -4.48 14.74 -19.83
CA ALA A 206 -5.66 15.06 -20.64
C ALA A 206 -5.60 14.27 -21.95
N LEU A 207 -6.43 13.24 -22.05
CA LEU A 207 -6.47 12.32 -23.20
C LEU A 207 -7.87 12.36 -23.83
N SER A 208 -7.93 12.67 -25.12
CA SER A 208 -9.19 12.71 -25.88
C SER A 208 -9.22 11.65 -26.97
N THR A 209 -10.34 10.93 -27.10
CA THR A 209 -10.58 10.01 -28.22
C THR A 209 -11.19 10.71 -29.44
N GLY A 210 -11.68 11.95 -29.31
CA GLY A 210 -12.58 12.54 -30.32
C GLY A 210 -12.84 14.04 -30.22
N GLY A 211 -11.87 14.83 -29.79
CA GLY A 211 -11.98 16.30 -29.83
C GLY A 211 -10.65 17.03 -29.66
N ALA A 212 -10.65 18.32 -29.99
CA ALA A 212 -9.49 19.17 -29.81
C ALA A 212 -9.11 19.34 -28.33
N ILE A 213 -7.83 19.50 -28.05
CA ILE A 213 -7.33 19.89 -26.73
C ILE A 213 -6.80 21.31 -26.82
N THR A 214 -7.36 22.20 -26.00
CA THR A 214 -6.89 23.59 -25.86
C THR A 214 -6.44 23.82 -24.43
N ILE A 215 -5.24 24.34 -24.25
CA ILE A 215 -4.74 24.75 -22.94
C ILE A 215 -4.44 26.26 -22.96
N ASN A 216 -4.83 26.97 -21.91
CA ASN A 216 -4.62 28.41 -21.76
C ASN A 216 -3.79 28.64 -20.50
N ALA A 217 -2.52 29.02 -20.64
CA ALA A 217 -1.57 29.30 -19.55
C ALA A 217 -1.69 28.31 -18.35
N SER A 218 -1.68 27.02 -18.64
CA SER A 218 -1.98 25.96 -17.67
C SER A 218 -0.71 25.18 -17.29
N THR A 219 -0.74 24.52 -16.13
CA THR A 219 0.31 23.59 -15.71
C THR A 219 -0.22 22.17 -15.80
N VAL A 220 0.43 21.33 -16.59
CA VAL A 220 0.05 19.91 -16.77
C VAL A 220 1.26 19.06 -16.45
N VAL A 221 1.19 18.32 -15.34
CA VAL A 221 2.29 17.47 -14.89
C VAL A 221 1.77 16.06 -14.79
N ILE A 222 2.32 15.14 -15.58
CA ILE A 222 2.17 13.72 -15.26
C ILE A 222 2.99 13.52 -13.99
N PRO A 223 2.38 13.16 -12.85
CA PRO A 223 3.16 12.73 -11.71
C PRO A 223 3.92 11.50 -12.18
N THR A 224 5.24 11.62 -12.31
CA THR A 224 6.08 10.43 -12.34
C THR A 224 5.73 9.72 -11.06
N ALA A 225 5.11 8.54 -11.17
CA ALA A 225 4.96 7.67 -10.03
C ALA A 225 6.31 7.69 -9.35
N ALA A 226 6.41 8.16 -8.11
CA ALA A 226 7.58 7.78 -7.34
C ALA A 226 7.42 6.28 -7.31
N PRO A 227 8.21 5.50 -8.09
CA PRO A 227 7.97 4.08 -8.16
C PRO A 227 7.97 3.64 -6.71
N LEU A 228 6.97 2.85 -6.30
CA LEU A 228 7.20 2.00 -5.14
C LEU A 228 8.40 1.17 -5.57
N PRO A 229 9.60 1.51 -5.10
CA PRO A 229 10.77 1.37 -5.94
C PRO A 229 11.18 -0.11 -6.00
N VAL A 230 10.62 -0.94 -5.10
CA VAL A 230 10.60 -2.39 -5.19
C VAL A 230 9.23 -2.94 -4.74
N THR A 231 8.67 -3.87 -5.53
CA THR A 231 7.56 -4.72 -5.09
C THR A 231 8.13 -5.99 -4.47
N LEU A 232 8.06 -6.08 -3.14
CA LEU A 232 8.54 -7.23 -2.37
C LEU A 232 7.52 -8.38 -2.43
N VAL A 233 7.96 -9.55 -2.89
CA VAL A 233 7.18 -10.80 -2.89
C VAL A 233 7.33 -11.50 -1.55
N SER A 234 8.54 -11.60 -1.02
CA SER A 234 8.81 -12.26 0.25
C SER A 234 10.06 -11.71 0.94
N PHE A 235 10.08 -11.80 2.27
CA PHE A 235 11.26 -11.65 3.12
C PHE A 235 11.18 -12.70 4.23
N THR A 236 12.21 -13.53 4.36
CA THR A 236 12.21 -14.72 5.21
C THR A 236 13.51 -14.83 6.01
N ALA A 237 13.44 -15.44 7.18
CA ALA A 237 14.56 -15.70 8.07
C ALA A 237 14.53 -17.17 8.49
N LYS A 238 15.63 -17.90 8.30
CA LYS A 238 15.74 -19.33 8.59
C LYS A 238 17.00 -19.61 9.41
N ALA A 239 16.81 -20.15 10.62
CA ALA A 239 17.91 -20.64 11.45
C ALA A 239 18.65 -21.80 10.76
N GLN A 240 19.98 -21.78 10.84
CA GLN A 240 20.87 -22.77 10.26
C GLN A 240 21.54 -23.61 11.36
N ALA A 241 22.04 -24.79 11.00
CA ALA A 241 22.65 -25.73 11.95
C ALA A 241 23.94 -25.21 12.61
N ASN A 242 24.59 -24.21 12.02
CA ASN A 242 25.82 -23.58 12.52
C ASN A 242 25.54 -22.30 13.35
N HIS A 243 24.34 -22.18 13.90
CA HIS A 243 23.93 -21.03 14.72
C HIS A 243 23.95 -19.67 14.00
N THR A 244 23.76 -19.70 12.67
CA THR A 244 23.55 -18.51 11.84
C THR A 244 22.09 -18.40 11.39
N VAL A 245 21.71 -17.24 10.85
CA VAL A 245 20.39 -17.05 10.24
C VAL A 245 20.55 -16.67 8.78
N GLU A 246 19.98 -17.48 7.89
CA GLU A 246 19.84 -17.12 6.47
C GLU A 246 18.62 -16.20 6.30
N LEU A 247 18.85 -15.06 5.68
CA LEU A 247 17.84 -14.09 5.30
C LEU A 247 17.69 -14.14 3.78
N ALA A 248 16.47 -14.37 3.29
CA ALA A 248 16.20 -14.40 1.86
C ALA A 248 15.03 -13.48 1.53
N LEU A 249 15.21 -12.68 0.48
CA LEU A 249 14.17 -11.78 -0.05
C LEU A 249 13.96 -12.01 -1.54
N THR A 250 12.71 -11.85 -1.99
CA THR A 250 12.33 -11.94 -3.40
C THR A 250 11.53 -10.73 -3.81
N THR A 251 11.84 -10.17 -4.97
CA THR A 251 11.19 -8.99 -5.55
C THR A 251 10.59 -9.36 -6.91
N SER A 252 9.45 -8.76 -7.28
CA SER A 252 8.83 -8.94 -8.60
C SER A 252 9.03 -7.76 -9.54
N LEU A 253 9.32 -6.59 -8.99
CA LEU A 253 9.62 -5.36 -9.70
C LEU A 253 10.65 -4.58 -8.88
N GLU A 254 11.63 -4.00 -9.56
CA GLU A 254 12.66 -3.12 -9.02
C GLU A 254 12.79 -1.91 -9.95
N THR A 255 12.90 -0.72 -9.40
CA THR A 255 13.03 0.55 -10.11
C THR A 255 13.82 1.52 -9.25
N ASN A 256 14.90 2.08 -9.78
CA ASN A 256 15.84 2.94 -9.04
C ASN A 256 16.38 2.30 -7.74
N ASN A 257 16.47 0.96 -7.70
CA ASN A 257 16.92 0.24 -6.52
C ASN A 257 18.44 0.40 -6.34
N LYS A 258 18.86 0.92 -5.20
CA LYS A 258 20.29 1.03 -4.81
C LYS A 258 20.73 -0.20 -4.01
N GLY A 259 19.81 -0.83 -3.31
CA GLY A 259 20.11 -2.01 -2.49
C GLY A 259 19.16 -2.16 -1.31
N PHE A 260 19.43 -3.19 -0.52
CA PHE A 260 18.65 -3.49 0.66
C PHE A 260 19.54 -3.49 1.90
N LEU A 261 19.13 -2.74 2.92
CA LEU A 261 19.70 -2.79 4.26
C LEU A 261 18.90 -3.79 5.10
N ILE A 262 19.59 -4.72 5.75
CA ILE A 262 18.99 -5.63 6.71
C ILE A 262 19.55 -5.33 8.10
N GLU A 263 18.63 -5.18 9.05
CA GLU A 263 18.93 -4.88 10.44
C GLU A 263 18.26 -5.89 11.37
N ARG A 264 18.87 -6.14 12.52
CA ARG A 264 18.38 -7.05 13.55
C ARG A 264 18.01 -6.29 14.82
N SER A 265 16.99 -6.76 15.53
CA SER A 265 16.56 -6.20 16.81
C SER A 265 16.20 -7.30 17.81
N LYS A 266 16.28 -6.97 19.11
CA LYS A 266 15.72 -7.78 20.20
C LYS A 266 14.33 -7.31 20.63
N ASP A 267 14.03 -6.02 20.45
CA ASP A 267 12.91 -5.33 21.09
C ASP A 267 11.99 -4.59 20.11
N LEU A 268 12.28 -4.66 18.80
CA LEU A 268 11.62 -3.93 17.71
C LEU A 268 11.73 -2.40 17.83
N GLN A 269 12.58 -1.88 18.71
CA GLN A 269 12.83 -0.45 18.89
C GLN A 269 14.22 -0.09 18.39
N ARG A 270 15.24 -0.76 18.92
CA ARG A 270 16.64 -0.57 18.50
C ARG A 270 17.02 -1.63 17.48
N PHE A 271 17.56 -1.19 16.36
CA PHE A 271 18.01 -2.04 15.28
C PHE A 271 19.51 -1.88 15.07
N ASP A 272 20.22 -2.99 15.02
CA ASP A 272 21.64 -3.06 14.72
C ASP A 272 21.82 -3.60 13.28
N LYS A 273 22.73 -3.00 12.52
CA LYS A 273 22.98 -3.39 11.13
C LYS A 273 23.53 -4.81 11.05
N VAL A 274 22.92 -5.65 10.21
CA VAL A 274 23.43 -6.98 9.84
C VAL A 274 24.29 -6.87 8.59
N GLY A 275 23.78 -6.20 7.55
CA GLY A 275 24.48 -6.04 6.29
C GLY A 275 23.63 -5.35 5.23
N GLU A 276 24.25 -5.15 4.06
CA GLU A 276 23.60 -4.61 2.88
C GLU A 276 23.73 -5.56 1.70
N VAL A 277 22.67 -5.69 0.92
CA VAL A 277 22.68 -6.33 -0.40
C VAL A 277 22.82 -5.22 -1.43
N GLY A 278 24.05 -4.97 -1.88
CA GLY A 278 24.38 -3.90 -2.83
C GLY A 278 24.42 -4.35 -4.30
N GLU A 279 24.66 -5.63 -4.58
CA GLU A 279 24.66 -6.20 -5.94
C GLU A 279 23.22 -6.55 -6.36
N VAL A 280 22.41 -5.52 -6.61
CA VAL A 280 20.99 -5.65 -6.99
C VAL A 280 20.75 -5.21 -8.43
N ALA A 281 19.59 -5.56 -9.00
CA ALA A 281 19.22 -4.97 -10.28
C ALA A 281 18.72 -3.55 -10.02
N THR A 282 19.27 -2.58 -10.76
CA THR A 282 18.83 -1.19 -10.64
C THR A 282 17.37 -1.02 -11.09
N ASN A 283 17.00 -1.71 -12.18
CA ASN A 283 15.65 -1.80 -12.69
C ASN A 283 15.40 -3.25 -13.17
N SER A 284 14.30 -3.87 -12.75
CA SER A 284 13.92 -5.24 -13.15
C SER A 284 12.41 -5.41 -13.06
N ASN A 285 11.81 -6.12 -14.02
CA ASN A 285 10.41 -6.58 -13.98
C ASN A 285 10.32 -8.12 -13.94
N THR A 286 11.42 -8.77 -13.56
CA THR A 286 11.53 -10.22 -13.38
C THR A 286 11.82 -10.54 -11.92
N LEU A 287 11.43 -11.74 -11.48
CA LEU A 287 11.71 -12.18 -10.12
C LEU A 287 13.21 -12.16 -9.82
N LYS A 288 13.61 -11.42 -8.79
CA LYS A 288 14.98 -11.44 -8.26
C LYS A 288 14.96 -11.98 -6.85
N THR A 289 15.96 -12.79 -6.50
CA THR A 289 16.11 -13.34 -5.16
C THR A 289 17.50 -13.03 -4.65
N TYR A 290 17.57 -12.50 -3.43
CA TYR A 290 18.80 -12.14 -2.76
C TYR A 290 18.90 -12.84 -1.42
N ARG A 291 20.13 -13.06 -0.96
CA ARG A 291 20.42 -13.74 0.30
C ARG A 291 21.49 -12.98 1.07
N LEU A 292 21.32 -12.96 2.40
CA LEU A 292 22.31 -12.47 3.35
C LEU A 292 22.33 -13.43 4.54
N THR A 293 23.50 -13.76 5.07
CA THR A 293 23.62 -14.57 6.28
C THR A 293 24.03 -13.68 7.45
N ASP A 294 23.21 -13.68 8.50
CA ASP A 294 23.61 -13.14 9.79
C ASP A 294 24.51 -14.15 10.51
N GLN A 295 25.78 -13.79 10.67
CA GLN A 295 26.82 -14.60 11.29
C GLN A 295 26.82 -14.53 12.82
N SER A 296 26.10 -13.57 13.42
CA SER A 296 26.09 -13.38 14.87
C SER A 296 24.69 -13.03 15.38
N PRO A 297 23.66 -13.83 15.07
CA PRO A 297 22.29 -13.60 15.51
C PRO A 297 22.20 -13.66 17.03
N TYR A 298 21.15 -13.04 17.59
CA TYR A 298 20.90 -13.19 19.02
C TYR A 298 20.42 -14.60 19.33
N SER A 299 20.99 -15.23 20.36
CA SER A 299 20.38 -16.41 20.98
C SER A 299 18.95 -16.07 21.40
N GLY A 300 18.02 -16.98 21.15
CA GLY A 300 16.60 -16.73 21.32
C GLY A 300 15.93 -16.11 20.11
N THR A 301 14.93 -15.28 20.36
CA THR A 301 14.15 -14.59 19.33
C THR A 301 14.92 -13.42 18.74
N SER A 302 15.24 -13.46 17.45
CA SER A 302 15.77 -12.32 16.69
C SER A 302 14.71 -11.77 15.74
N TYR A 303 14.55 -10.45 15.72
CA TYR A 303 13.73 -9.75 14.73
C TYR A 303 14.59 -9.19 13.63
N TYR A 304 14.14 -9.28 12.38
CA TYR A 304 14.83 -8.73 11.22
C TYR A 304 13.92 -7.77 10.47
N ARG A 305 14.48 -6.62 10.10
CA ARG A 305 13.81 -5.60 9.31
C ARG A 305 14.56 -5.41 8.00
N LEU A 306 13.79 -5.32 6.93
CA LEU A 306 14.28 -5.02 5.59
C LEU A 306 13.97 -3.55 5.28
N THR A 307 14.99 -2.81 4.86
CA THR A 307 14.88 -1.44 4.37
C THR A 307 15.43 -1.40 2.96
N GLN A 308 14.59 -1.09 1.99
CA GLN A 308 15.04 -0.77 0.64
C GLN A 308 15.63 0.64 0.61
N MET A 309 16.74 0.81 -0.09
CA MET A 309 17.36 2.09 -0.39
C MET A 309 17.29 2.36 -1.88
N ASP A 310 16.93 3.58 -2.25
CA ASP A 310 16.85 4.02 -3.64
C ASP A 310 18.05 4.85 -4.05
N ILE A 311 18.34 4.90 -5.35
CA ILE A 311 19.42 5.72 -5.90
C ILE A 311 19.19 7.21 -5.62
N ASN A 312 17.93 7.63 -5.57
CA ASN A 312 17.54 9.01 -5.23
C ASN A 312 17.58 9.32 -3.73
N GLY A 313 18.01 8.38 -2.89
CA GLY A 313 18.15 8.54 -1.44
C GLY A 313 16.88 8.28 -0.63
N LYS A 314 15.75 7.96 -1.26
CA LYS A 314 14.54 7.51 -0.55
C LYS A 314 14.76 6.13 0.05
N SER A 315 14.07 5.82 1.14
CA SER A 315 14.10 4.50 1.76
C SER A 315 12.69 4.01 2.10
N THR A 316 12.46 2.72 1.92
CA THR A 316 11.18 2.06 2.20
C THR A 316 11.40 0.94 3.21
N VAL A 317 10.72 1.00 4.35
CA VAL A 317 10.85 0.02 5.44
C VAL A 317 9.70 -0.98 5.38
N TYR A 318 10.02 -2.28 5.39
CA TYR A 318 9.03 -3.35 5.40
C TYR A 318 8.74 -3.86 6.81
N ARG A 319 7.64 -4.61 6.97
CA ARG A 319 7.27 -5.23 8.25
C ARG A 319 8.37 -6.22 8.68
N PRO A 320 8.79 -6.19 9.96
CA PRO A 320 9.82 -7.09 10.45
C PRO A 320 9.31 -8.53 10.59
N ILE A 321 10.22 -9.48 10.46
CA ILE A 321 10.00 -10.91 10.66
C ILE A 321 10.80 -11.40 11.86
N SER A 322 10.48 -12.57 12.39
CA SER A 322 11.20 -13.16 13.52
C SER A 322 11.67 -14.57 13.25
N VAL A 323 12.78 -14.96 13.86
CA VAL A 323 13.26 -16.34 13.93
C VAL A 323 13.80 -16.62 15.33
N VAL A 324 13.64 -17.85 15.79
CA VAL A 324 14.14 -18.30 17.09
C VAL A 324 15.36 -19.19 16.87
N LEU A 325 16.49 -18.83 17.49
CA LEU A 325 17.72 -19.61 17.49
C LEU A 325 18.06 -20.06 18.91
N ARG A 326 17.71 -21.30 19.27
CA ARG A 326 18.03 -21.91 20.56
C ARG A 326 18.24 -23.41 20.40
N ASP A 327 19.19 -23.95 21.16
CA ASP A 327 19.40 -25.40 21.28
C ASP A 327 18.34 -26.05 22.17
N ASP A 328 17.96 -25.34 23.24
CA ASP A 328 17.00 -25.80 24.23
C ASP A 328 15.63 -25.11 24.09
N ALA A 329 14.57 -25.89 24.25
CA ALA A 329 13.21 -25.38 24.34
C ALA A 329 13.02 -24.46 25.57
N TYR A 330 12.15 -23.46 25.41
CA TYR A 330 11.65 -22.68 26.54
C TYR A 330 10.93 -23.60 27.51
N GLY A 331 11.12 -23.39 28.81
CA GLY A 331 10.52 -24.28 29.79
C GLY A 331 10.96 -24.02 31.21
N VAL A 332 10.29 -24.73 32.12
CA VAL A 332 10.53 -24.68 33.55
C VAL A 332 11.04 -26.05 34.01
N TYR A 333 12.14 -26.07 34.77
CA TYR A 333 12.77 -27.30 35.25
C TYR A 333 13.37 -27.13 36.67
N PRO A 334 13.24 -28.13 37.56
CA PRO A 334 12.39 -29.31 37.41
C PRO A 334 10.91 -28.92 37.45
N ASN A 335 10.08 -29.77 36.85
CA ASN A 335 8.63 -29.64 36.89
C ASN A 335 8.03 -31.06 36.89
N PRO A 336 7.53 -31.57 38.04
CA PRO A 336 7.22 -30.84 39.28
C PRO A 336 8.42 -30.29 40.07
N VAL A 337 8.19 -29.27 40.91
CA VAL A 337 9.16 -28.72 41.86
C VAL A 337 8.67 -28.93 43.30
N GLY A 338 9.59 -29.25 44.22
CA GLY A 338 9.27 -29.36 45.64
C GLY A 338 8.91 -28.02 46.29
N ARG A 339 8.09 -28.04 47.34
CA ARG A 339 7.75 -26.84 48.12
C ARG A 339 8.99 -26.09 48.64
N GLY A 340 9.10 -24.82 48.27
CA GLY A 340 10.19 -23.94 48.70
C GLY A 340 11.55 -24.22 48.02
N GLU A 341 11.60 -25.18 47.11
CA GLU A 341 12.77 -25.48 46.30
C GLU A 341 12.96 -24.47 45.17
N ARG A 342 14.19 -24.41 44.66
CA ARG A 342 14.53 -23.58 43.50
C ARG A 342 14.17 -24.31 42.21
N PHE A 343 13.74 -23.56 41.21
CA PHE A 343 13.58 -24.03 39.84
C PHE A 343 14.17 -23.03 38.84
N VAL A 344 14.34 -23.49 37.62
CA VAL A 344 14.96 -22.77 36.52
C VAL A 344 13.89 -22.48 35.48
N LEU A 345 13.83 -21.24 35.01
CA LEU A 345 13.08 -20.86 33.81
C LEU A 345 14.08 -20.56 32.69
N ARG A 346 13.87 -21.16 31.53
CA ARG A 346 14.66 -20.95 30.31
C ARG A 346 13.97 -19.91 29.44
N LEU A 347 14.63 -18.78 29.19
CA LEU A 347 14.10 -17.64 28.44
C LEU A 347 15.21 -16.90 27.69
N ASP A 348 14.85 -15.92 26.86
CA ASP A 348 15.78 -15.20 25.98
C ASP A 348 16.58 -14.12 26.74
N GLU A 349 15.95 -13.45 27.71
CA GLU A 349 16.57 -12.37 28.49
C GLU A 349 16.26 -12.50 29.99
N PRO A 350 16.95 -13.41 30.71
CA PRO A 350 16.64 -13.73 32.11
C PRO A 350 16.67 -12.51 33.06
N GLU A 351 17.51 -11.52 32.76
CA GLU A 351 17.67 -10.32 33.59
C GLU A 351 16.52 -9.33 33.41
N THR A 352 16.12 -9.06 32.17
CA THR A 352 15.13 -8.02 31.81
C THR A 352 13.71 -8.54 31.71
N ALA A 353 13.50 -9.87 31.68
CA ALA A 353 12.16 -10.43 31.56
C ALA A 353 11.23 -10.05 32.71
N ILE A 354 10.00 -9.70 32.34
CA ILE A 354 8.92 -9.39 33.25
C ILE A 354 8.15 -10.68 33.52
N LEU A 355 8.00 -11.04 34.80
CA LEU A 355 7.32 -12.25 35.22
C LEU A 355 6.01 -11.93 35.94
N GLY A 356 4.97 -12.70 35.64
CA GLY A 356 3.78 -12.83 36.46
C GLY A 356 3.63 -14.28 36.90
N PHE A 357 3.37 -14.53 38.18
CA PHE A 357 3.19 -15.88 38.71
C PHE A 357 1.80 -15.99 39.32
N TYR A 358 1.02 -16.96 38.89
CA TYR A 358 -0.42 -17.04 39.20
C TYR A 358 -0.80 -18.43 39.69
N SER A 359 -1.74 -18.50 40.64
CA SER A 359 -2.44 -19.74 40.94
C SER A 359 -3.44 -20.12 39.84
N ALA A 360 -3.97 -21.35 39.87
CA ALA A 360 -4.92 -21.85 38.89
C ALA A 360 -6.23 -21.04 38.78
N ASP A 361 -6.59 -20.29 39.81
CA ASP A 361 -7.74 -19.37 39.85
C ASP A 361 -7.41 -17.95 39.34
N GLY A 362 -6.16 -17.70 38.91
CA GLY A 362 -5.71 -16.42 38.35
C GLY A 362 -5.22 -15.39 39.37
N ARG A 363 -5.15 -15.73 40.67
CA ARG A 363 -4.60 -14.81 41.67
C ARG A 363 -3.08 -14.63 41.49
N LEU A 364 -2.61 -13.38 41.47
CA LEU A 364 -1.19 -13.05 41.40
C LEU A 364 -0.46 -13.42 42.70
N LEU A 365 0.65 -14.11 42.57
CA LEU A 365 1.52 -14.59 43.63
C LEU A 365 2.91 -13.98 43.47
N THR A 366 3.68 -13.95 44.57
CA THR A 366 5.04 -13.43 44.56
C THR A 366 6.05 -14.54 44.26
N LEU A 367 7.06 -14.19 43.48
CA LEU A 367 8.14 -15.06 43.06
C LEU A 367 9.47 -14.32 43.28
N GLN A 368 10.46 -14.99 43.87
CA GLN A 368 11.78 -14.44 44.08
C GLN A 368 12.71 -14.82 42.93
N LYS A 369 13.29 -13.80 42.26
CA LYS A 369 14.44 -13.97 41.37
C LYS A 369 15.68 -14.17 42.24
N THR A 370 16.29 -15.35 42.17
CA THR A 370 17.46 -15.73 43.01
C THR A 370 18.80 -15.58 42.30
N GLY A 371 18.78 -15.40 40.97
CA GLY A 371 19.98 -15.16 40.17
C GLY A 371 19.81 -15.65 38.73
N VAL A 372 20.87 -15.53 37.93
CA VAL A 372 20.97 -16.08 36.57
C VAL A 372 22.20 -16.98 36.52
N GLN A 373 22.05 -18.20 36.00
CA GLN A 373 23.14 -19.16 35.84
C GLN A 373 23.06 -19.82 34.46
N ALA A 374 24.17 -19.78 33.71
CA ALA A 374 24.25 -20.33 32.36
C ALA A 374 23.09 -19.89 31.43
N GLY A 375 22.71 -18.61 31.49
CA GLY A 375 21.64 -18.05 30.67
C GLY A 375 20.22 -18.38 31.13
N ASN A 376 20.04 -19.09 32.24
CA ASN A 376 18.74 -19.42 32.79
C ASN A 376 18.43 -18.66 34.07
N LEU A 377 17.16 -18.30 34.27
CA LEU A 377 16.71 -17.56 35.45
C LEU A 377 16.38 -18.53 36.58
N LEU A 378 17.01 -18.33 37.73
CA LEU A 378 16.76 -19.12 38.94
C LEU A 378 15.66 -18.45 39.76
N LEU A 379 14.62 -19.21 40.05
CA LEU A 379 13.41 -18.76 40.68
C LEU A 379 13.13 -19.58 41.92
N LYS A 380 12.53 -18.93 42.92
CA LYS A 380 12.02 -19.58 44.12
C LYS A 380 10.67 -18.96 44.46
N SER A 381 9.69 -19.79 44.80
CA SER A 381 8.42 -19.28 45.31
C SER A 381 8.60 -18.68 46.70
N THR A 382 7.89 -17.58 46.98
CA THR A 382 7.84 -16.98 48.32
C THR A 382 6.60 -17.47 49.06
N GLY A 383 6.77 -17.92 50.31
CA GLY A 383 5.68 -18.44 51.15
C GLY A 383 5.39 -19.94 50.94
N ASN A 384 4.49 -20.48 51.77
CA ASN A 384 4.07 -21.88 51.69
C ASN A 384 3.01 -22.06 50.60
N LEU A 385 3.45 -22.30 49.36
CA LEU A 385 2.56 -22.72 48.29
C LEU A 385 1.96 -24.10 48.60
N ALA A 386 0.67 -24.27 48.36
CA ALA A 386 0.02 -25.57 48.37
C ALA A 386 0.46 -26.39 47.14
N SER A 387 0.47 -27.72 47.26
CA SER A 387 0.69 -28.58 46.10
C SER A 387 -0.41 -28.32 45.07
N GLY A 388 -0.06 -28.22 43.80
CA GLY A 388 -1.00 -27.86 42.74
C GLY A 388 -0.36 -27.24 41.51
N VAL A 389 -1.21 -26.74 40.61
CA VAL A 389 -0.80 -26.17 39.32
C VAL A 389 -0.78 -24.64 39.40
N TYR A 390 0.29 -24.07 38.86
CA TYR A 390 0.54 -22.64 38.79
C TYR A 390 0.93 -22.24 37.37
N VAL A 391 0.73 -20.98 37.02
CA VAL A 391 1.05 -20.41 35.70
C VAL A 391 2.11 -19.33 35.85
N LEU A 392 3.20 -19.47 35.11
CA LEU A 392 4.25 -18.47 34.98
C LEU A 392 4.11 -17.78 33.62
N LYS A 393 3.69 -16.52 33.64
CA LYS A 393 3.61 -15.65 32.47
C LYS A 393 4.93 -14.88 32.34
N VAL A 394 5.55 -14.96 31.17
CA VAL A 394 6.85 -14.34 30.87
C VAL A 394 6.63 -13.35 29.75
N SER A 395 7.07 -12.11 29.93
CA SER A 395 7.12 -11.12 28.86
C SER A 395 8.56 -10.65 28.64
N GLU A 396 9.05 -10.86 27.42
CA GLU A 396 10.39 -10.49 26.97
C GLU A 396 10.38 -10.30 25.45
N ARG A 397 11.26 -9.45 24.91
CA ARG A 397 11.40 -9.23 23.46
C ARG A 397 10.06 -8.99 22.73
N GLY A 398 9.11 -8.30 23.37
CA GLY A 398 7.76 -8.05 22.83
C GLY A 398 6.86 -9.29 22.69
N GLN A 399 7.29 -10.45 23.19
CA GLN A 399 6.52 -11.69 23.25
C GLN A 399 5.97 -11.93 24.66
N VAL A 400 4.88 -12.70 24.73
CA VAL A 400 4.32 -13.20 25.98
C VAL A 400 4.19 -14.71 25.88
N ARG A 401 4.83 -15.43 26.81
CA ARG A 401 4.77 -16.89 26.93
C ARG A 401 4.17 -17.29 28.26
N GLN A 402 3.56 -18.46 28.30
CA GLN A 402 3.03 -19.05 29.54
C GLN A 402 3.63 -20.43 29.74
N HIS A 403 4.06 -20.71 30.97
CA HIS A 403 4.57 -22.00 31.38
C HIS A 403 3.76 -22.53 32.56
N ARG A 404 3.38 -23.81 32.49
CA ARG A 404 2.77 -24.52 33.61
C ARG A 404 3.85 -24.95 34.59
N LEU A 405 3.67 -24.68 35.87
CA LEU A 405 4.50 -25.19 36.97
C LEU A 405 3.64 -26.04 37.91
N ILE A 406 4.11 -27.24 38.25
CA ILE A 406 3.51 -28.12 39.25
C ILE A 406 4.36 -28.03 40.51
N VAL A 407 3.73 -27.76 41.65
CA VAL A 407 4.37 -27.76 42.98
C VAL A 407 3.90 -28.98 43.74
N GLU A 408 4.81 -29.73 44.35
CA GLU A 408 4.52 -30.92 45.18
C GLU A 408 5.03 -30.76 46.61
#